data_AF-A0A1H3AF57-F1
#
_entry.id   AF-A0A1H3AF57-F1
#
_cell.length_a   1.000
_cell.length_b   1.000
_cell.length_c   1.000
_cell.angle_alpha   90.00
_cell.angle_beta   90.00
_cell.angle_gamma   90.00
#
_symmetry.space_group_name_H-M   'P 1'
#
loop_
_entity.id
_entity.type
_entity.pdbx_description
1 polymer ?
#
loop_
_entity_poly.entity_id
_entity_poly.type
_entity_poly.pdbx_seq_one_letter_code
_entity_poly.pdbx_strand_id
1 'polypeptide(L)'
;MRKSSIPTPTPGRKSSPPRSLSLRNPQAEPPDAPPQNALKRAKKAHFLEPYRLSEPGRAALLACLTEQAVGDPESRELFAAAVEYGIASCRAPTKETRAAAQPAIASAPDARPTAQPSANPAAEPTPNPSAPHSALAETARLLVREIGALDDRSREAITGRLRASDPFDRVHDQAYLDALCREVERIAEAASFLLDAQLGSPPVASSAATSAPAAAAHPDDPIGETARRLVRRIADAYEACFETKAETGTGYPFIPVLRLIAEDAGIALPAEDARLLAVLPQR
;
A
#
# COMPACT_ATOMS: atom_id res chain seq x y z
N MET A 1 59.14 44.26 -11.29
CA MET A 1 60.50 43.73 -11.57
C MET A 1 60.76 42.51 -10.67
N ARG A 2 61.60 41.59 -11.15
CA ARG A 2 62.51 40.64 -10.45
C ARG A 2 62.55 40.74 -8.89
N LYS A 3 62.71 39.65 -8.11
CA LYS A 3 63.47 38.39 -8.37
C LYS A 3 62.81 37.17 -7.72
N SER A 4 63.16 35.98 -8.21
CA SER A 4 62.97 34.67 -7.56
C SER A 4 64.18 34.27 -6.72
N SER A 5 63.99 33.41 -5.71
CA SER A 5 65.08 32.70 -5.00
C SER A 5 64.58 31.42 -4.32
N ILE A 6 65.04 30.26 -4.80
CA ILE A 6 64.86 28.94 -4.18
C ILE A 6 66.09 28.65 -3.29
N PRO A 7 65.93 27.99 -2.13
CA PRO A 7 67.02 27.24 -1.51
C PRO A 7 66.66 25.78 -1.16
N THR A 8 67.41 24.85 -1.77
CA THR A 8 67.69 23.45 -1.37
C THR A 8 69.12 23.15 -1.87
N PRO A 9 69.81 22.05 -1.47
CA PRO A 9 69.43 20.91 -0.61
C PRO A 9 70.06 21.06 0.82
N THR A 10 70.59 20.11 1.62
CA THR A 10 71.09 18.72 1.46
C THR A 10 70.95 17.90 2.80
N PRO A 11 71.69 16.82 3.19
CA PRO A 11 71.01 15.62 3.71
C PRO A 11 71.29 15.22 5.18
N GLY A 12 70.40 14.39 5.76
CA GLY A 12 70.55 13.75 7.09
C GLY A 12 70.55 12.22 7.02
N ARG A 13 71.50 11.56 7.70
CA ARG A 13 71.75 10.10 7.63
C ARG A 13 70.69 9.22 8.31
N LYS A 14 70.35 8.13 7.62
CA LYS A 14 70.09 6.75 8.09
C LYS A 14 70.10 6.48 9.60
N SER A 15 69.03 5.85 10.11
CA SER A 15 69.06 5.01 11.33
C SER A 15 68.17 3.76 11.20
N SER A 16 68.59 2.71 11.90
CA SER A 16 68.23 1.28 11.88
C SER A 16 66.74 0.87 11.99
N PRO A 17 66.38 -0.40 11.65
CA PRO A 17 64.99 -0.87 11.64
C PRO A 17 64.41 -1.15 13.05
N PRO A 18 63.07 -1.17 13.20
CA PRO A 18 62.40 -1.62 14.42
C PRO A 18 62.62 -3.12 14.65
N ARG A 19 62.88 -3.50 15.91
CA ARG A 19 63.06 -4.89 16.33
C ARG A 19 61.73 -5.66 16.31
N SER A 20 61.81 -6.95 15.98
CA SER A 20 60.74 -7.91 16.24
C SER A 20 60.47 -8.04 17.75
N LEU A 21 59.23 -7.77 18.17
CA LEU A 21 58.72 -8.13 19.51
C LEU A 21 57.43 -8.94 19.37
N SER A 22 57.59 -10.24 19.10
CA SER A 22 56.49 -11.21 19.04
C SER A 22 56.04 -11.63 20.45
N LEU A 23 55.44 -10.72 21.23
CA LEU A 23 54.76 -11.06 22.47
C LEU A 23 53.25 -11.23 22.24
N ARG A 24 52.93 -12.48 21.88
CA ARG A 24 51.60 -13.03 21.60
C ARG A 24 50.70 -12.96 22.84
N ASN A 25 49.81 -11.97 22.91
CA ASN A 25 48.71 -11.95 23.86
C ASN A 25 47.40 -12.32 23.13
N PRO A 26 46.84 -13.54 23.29
CA PRO A 26 45.77 -14.06 22.44
C PRO A 26 44.36 -13.59 22.83
N GLN A 27 44.23 -12.64 23.77
CA GLN A 27 42.95 -12.29 24.40
C GLN A 27 42.83 -10.77 24.65
N ALA A 28 42.95 -9.99 23.58
CA ALA A 28 42.60 -8.57 23.56
C ALA A 28 41.81 -8.29 22.27
N GLU A 29 40.48 -8.20 22.38
CA GLU A 29 39.63 -7.79 21.26
C GLU A 29 39.78 -6.27 21.03
N PRO A 30 39.89 -5.80 19.77
CA PRO A 30 39.89 -4.37 19.48
C PRO A 30 38.47 -3.79 19.67
N PRO A 31 38.32 -2.62 20.33
CA PRO A 31 37.01 -2.05 20.70
C PRO A 31 36.18 -1.47 19.53
N ASP A 32 36.59 -1.72 18.28
CA ASP A 32 35.97 -1.21 17.04
C ASP A 32 35.45 -2.33 16.10
N ALA A 33 35.36 -3.57 16.59
CA ALA A 33 34.74 -4.66 15.83
C ALA A 33 33.22 -4.70 16.06
N PRO A 34 32.36 -4.42 15.06
CA PRO A 34 30.92 -4.54 15.23
C PRO A 34 30.54 -6.02 15.48
N PRO A 35 29.62 -6.31 16.42
CA PRO A 35 29.39 -7.66 16.90
C PRO A 35 28.84 -8.58 15.81
N GLN A 36 29.65 -9.55 15.37
CA GLN A 36 29.35 -10.45 14.23
C GLN A 36 28.06 -11.28 14.38
N ASN A 37 27.48 -11.36 15.59
CA ASN A 37 26.20 -12.03 15.83
C ASN A 37 24.97 -11.17 15.54
N ALA A 38 25.10 -9.84 15.34
CA ALA A 38 23.97 -8.97 14.99
C ALA A 38 23.36 -9.32 13.61
N LEU A 39 24.20 -9.74 12.65
CA LEU A 39 23.79 -10.02 11.27
C LEU A 39 22.88 -11.26 11.12
N LYS A 40 22.75 -12.11 12.15
CA LYS A 40 22.04 -13.40 12.06
C LYS A 40 20.52 -13.32 12.29
N ARG A 41 19.94 -12.13 12.50
CA ARG A 41 18.49 -11.94 12.70
C ARG A 41 17.81 -10.89 11.81
N ALA A 42 18.47 -10.47 10.73
CA ALA A 42 17.80 -9.78 9.62
C ALA A 42 16.88 -10.77 8.85
N LYS A 43 15.74 -11.16 9.45
CA LYS A 43 14.61 -11.72 8.70
C LYS A 43 14.31 -10.73 7.59
N LYS A 44 14.35 -11.17 6.32
CA LYS A 44 14.25 -10.31 5.12
C LYS A 44 13.23 -9.20 5.34
N ALA A 45 13.70 -7.98 5.49
CA ALA A 45 12.85 -6.80 5.53
C ALA A 45 12.26 -6.65 4.13
N HIS A 46 11.02 -7.11 3.98
CA HIS A 46 10.27 -6.88 2.75
C HIS A 46 10.03 -5.37 2.66
N PHE A 47 10.57 -4.73 1.62
CA PHE A 47 10.28 -3.34 1.34
C PHE A 47 8.77 -3.21 1.13
N LEU A 48 8.10 -2.59 2.10
CA LEU A 48 6.73 -2.15 1.99
C LEU A 48 6.76 -0.78 1.32
N GLU A 49 6.29 -0.71 0.08
CA GLU A 49 5.95 0.56 -0.54
C GLU A 49 4.85 1.22 0.33
N PRO A 50 5.05 2.46 0.83
CA PRO A 50 4.04 3.15 1.63
C PRO A 50 2.76 3.32 0.82
N TYR A 51 1.62 2.97 1.41
CA TYR A 51 0.34 3.14 0.74
C TYR A 51 0.02 4.63 0.72
N ARG A 52 -0.01 5.22 -0.47
CA ARG A 52 -0.45 6.60 -0.64
C ARG A 52 -1.94 6.69 -0.39
N LEU A 53 -2.31 7.41 0.67
CA LEU A 53 -3.65 7.97 0.80
C LEU A 53 -3.94 8.81 -0.46
N SER A 54 -5.19 8.85 -0.90
CA SER A 54 -5.56 9.77 -1.98
C SER A 54 -5.28 11.22 -1.55
N GLU A 55 -4.95 12.10 -2.50
CA GLU A 55 -4.79 13.54 -2.21
C GLU A 55 -5.98 14.14 -1.43
N PRO A 56 -7.26 13.90 -1.81
CA PRO A 56 -8.39 14.34 -1.00
C PRO A 56 -8.49 13.63 0.36
N GLY A 57 -8.19 12.33 0.47
CA GLY A 57 -8.21 11.60 1.75
C GLY A 57 -7.16 12.12 2.74
N ARG A 58 -5.93 12.37 2.28
CA ARG A 58 -4.86 12.98 3.06
C ARG A 58 -5.19 14.43 3.43
N ALA A 59 -5.78 15.20 2.52
CA ALA A 59 -6.23 16.57 2.81
C ALA A 59 -7.35 16.60 3.87
N ALA A 60 -8.34 15.70 3.77
CA ALA A 60 -9.43 15.57 4.73
C ALA A 60 -8.95 15.14 6.13
N LEU A 61 -8.00 14.19 6.20
CA LEU A 61 -7.35 13.78 7.44
C LEU A 61 -6.62 14.95 8.12
N LEU A 62 -5.81 15.70 7.37
CA LEU A 62 -5.09 16.86 7.90
C LEU A 62 -6.03 18.01 8.27
N ALA A 63 -7.10 18.24 7.52
CA ALA A 63 -8.13 19.22 7.85
C ALA A 63 -8.84 18.87 9.17
N CYS A 64 -9.31 17.63 9.32
CA CYS A 64 -10.00 17.16 10.52
C CYS A 64 -9.14 17.31 11.79
N LEU A 65 -7.85 16.96 11.72
CA LEU A 65 -6.90 17.17 12.81
C LEU A 65 -6.63 18.67 13.08
N THR A 66 -6.67 19.51 12.04
CA THR A 66 -6.46 20.96 12.17
C THR A 66 -7.66 21.66 12.82
N GLU A 67 -8.89 21.30 12.42
CA GLU A 67 -10.14 21.85 12.97
C GLU A 67 -10.30 21.55 14.46
N GLN A 68 -9.85 20.36 14.89
CA GLN A 68 -9.85 19.93 16.29
C GLN A 68 -8.57 20.36 17.06
N ALA A 69 -7.70 21.18 16.47
CA ALA A 69 -6.45 21.68 17.04
C ALA A 69 -5.48 20.59 17.56
N VAL A 70 -5.45 19.44 16.88
CA VAL A 70 -4.72 18.24 17.30
C VAL A 70 -3.25 18.31 16.85
N GLY A 71 -2.37 18.61 17.80
CA GLY A 71 -0.93 18.67 17.58
C GLY A 71 -0.48 19.86 16.71
N ASP A 72 0.84 20.04 16.64
CA ASP A 72 1.48 20.95 15.70
C ASP A 72 1.42 20.38 14.24
N PRO A 73 1.87 21.14 13.22
CA PRO A 73 1.83 20.68 11.83
C PRO A 73 2.75 19.48 11.52
N GLU A 74 3.89 19.35 12.20
CA GLU A 74 4.86 18.26 11.98
C GLU A 74 4.34 16.95 12.57
N SER A 75 3.79 16.98 13.78
CA SER A 75 3.12 15.82 14.40
C SER A 75 1.93 15.29 13.57
N ARG A 76 1.17 16.18 12.93
CA ARG A 76 0.09 15.80 11.99
C ARG A 76 0.61 15.11 10.73
N GLU A 77 1.73 15.58 10.18
CA GLU A 77 2.37 14.97 9.01
C GLU A 77 3.03 13.62 9.34
N LEU A 78 3.68 13.51 10.50
CA LEU A 78 4.21 12.23 11.02
C LEU A 78 3.09 11.21 11.23
N PHE A 79 1.95 11.62 11.78
CA PHE A 79 0.77 10.75 11.92
C PHE A 79 0.23 10.31 10.55
N ALA A 80 0.10 11.20 9.57
CA ALA A 80 -0.32 10.85 8.21
C ALA A 80 0.62 9.80 7.57
N ALA A 81 1.93 9.97 7.70
CA ALA A 81 2.92 9.00 7.21
C ALA A 81 2.86 7.65 7.97
N ALA A 82 2.59 7.67 9.28
CA ALA A 82 2.37 6.45 10.07
C ALA A 82 1.10 5.69 9.63
N VAL A 83 0.05 6.42 9.25
CA VAL A 83 -1.18 5.85 8.66
C VAL A 83 -0.92 5.20 7.29
N GLU A 84 -0.20 5.89 6.39
CA GLU A 84 0.22 5.32 5.08
C GLU A 84 0.96 3.97 5.24
N TYR A 85 1.90 3.92 6.18
CA TYR A 85 2.62 2.68 6.51
C TYR A 85 1.72 1.63 7.20
N GLY A 86 0.81 2.07 8.06
CA GLY A 86 -0.16 1.22 8.74
C GLY A 86 -1.08 0.47 7.77
N ILE A 87 -1.61 1.17 6.77
CA ILE A 87 -2.46 0.59 5.71
C ILE A 87 -1.64 -0.38 4.84
N ALA A 88 -0.46 0.02 4.37
CA ALA A 88 0.42 -0.85 3.59
C ALA A 88 0.75 -2.16 4.32
N SER A 89 1.08 -2.06 5.61
CA SER A 89 1.40 -3.21 6.46
C SER A 89 0.18 -4.02 6.90
N CYS A 90 -1.05 -3.57 6.61
CA CYS A 90 -2.28 -4.35 6.76
C CYS A 90 -2.73 -4.99 5.42
N ARG A 91 -2.43 -4.37 4.27
CA ARG A 91 -2.69 -4.91 2.93
C ARG A 91 -1.62 -5.92 2.45
N ALA A 92 -0.38 -5.83 2.95
CA ALA A 92 0.67 -6.76 2.59
C ALA A 92 0.30 -8.22 2.97
N PRO A 93 0.42 -9.19 2.05
CA PRO A 93 -0.09 -10.53 2.27
C PRO A 93 0.66 -11.22 3.41
N THR A 94 -0.04 -11.46 4.52
CA THR A 94 0.43 -12.32 5.60
C THR A 94 0.82 -13.69 5.04
N LYS A 95 1.87 -14.29 5.60
CA LYS A 95 2.58 -15.41 4.95
C LYS A 95 1.73 -16.68 4.78
N GLU A 96 0.64 -16.80 5.56
CA GLU A 96 -0.39 -17.83 5.43
C GLU A 96 -1.41 -17.48 4.34
N THR A 97 -1.85 -16.23 4.25
CA THR A 97 -2.88 -15.74 3.32
C THR A 97 -2.49 -15.88 1.84
N ARG A 98 -1.19 -15.88 1.52
CA ARG A 98 -0.70 -16.09 0.14
C ARG A 98 -1.06 -17.47 -0.45
N ALA A 99 -1.52 -18.42 0.37
CA ALA A 99 -2.04 -19.71 -0.12
C ALA A 99 -3.53 -19.66 -0.56
N ALA A 100 -4.32 -18.68 -0.09
CA ALA A 100 -5.76 -18.64 -0.31
C ALA A 100 -6.35 -17.22 -0.13
N ALA A 101 -6.28 -16.38 -1.17
CA ALA A 101 -7.06 -15.13 -1.28
C ALA A 101 -7.12 -14.63 -2.74
N GLN A 102 -8.13 -15.08 -3.49
CA GLN A 102 -8.56 -14.45 -4.75
C GLN A 102 -9.66 -13.42 -4.41
N PRO A 103 -9.46 -12.11 -4.65
CA PRO A 103 -10.38 -11.10 -4.13
C PRO A 103 -11.63 -10.95 -5.00
N ALA A 104 -12.79 -11.20 -4.42
CA ALA A 104 -14.07 -10.74 -4.94
C ALA A 104 -14.43 -9.38 -4.31
N ILE A 105 -15.11 -8.51 -5.06
CA ILE A 105 -15.71 -7.27 -4.56
C ILE A 105 -17.20 -7.28 -4.95
N ALA A 106 -18.05 -6.99 -3.97
CA ALA A 106 -19.49 -6.79 -4.16
C ALA A 106 -19.89 -5.37 -3.74
N SER A 107 -20.88 -4.78 -4.41
CA SER A 107 -21.31 -3.39 -4.23
C SER A 107 -22.52 -3.26 -3.32
N ALA A 108 -22.71 -2.09 -2.69
CA ALA A 108 -23.85 -1.73 -1.84
C ALA A 108 -24.20 -0.23 -1.94
N PRO A 109 -25.43 0.25 -1.60
CA PRO A 109 -26.09 1.29 -2.41
C PRO A 109 -26.79 2.47 -1.66
N ASP A 110 -27.44 3.33 -2.48
CA ASP A 110 -28.56 4.26 -2.17
C ASP A 110 -28.26 5.57 -1.37
N ALA A 111 -29.06 6.66 -1.46
CA ALA A 111 -30.50 6.74 -1.79
C ALA A 111 -31.00 8.01 -2.56
N ARG A 112 -32.31 8.00 -2.87
CA ARG A 112 -33.20 9.01 -3.51
C ARG A 112 -33.94 9.89 -2.46
N PRO A 113 -35.01 10.72 -2.73
CA PRO A 113 -35.82 10.97 -3.95
C PRO A 113 -35.87 12.46 -4.38
N THR A 114 -36.31 12.87 -5.58
CA THR A 114 -37.62 12.65 -6.27
C THR A 114 -37.41 12.64 -7.82
N ALA A 115 -38.34 12.79 -8.78
CA ALA A 115 -39.79 13.06 -8.80
C ALA A 115 -40.50 12.30 -9.96
N GLN A 116 -41.50 12.92 -10.62
CA GLN A 116 -42.42 12.33 -11.62
C GLN A 116 -42.92 13.41 -12.63
N PRO A 117 -43.64 13.09 -13.75
CA PRO A 117 -44.40 11.85 -14.03
C PRO A 117 -44.30 11.17 -15.44
N SER A 118 -44.76 9.91 -15.47
CA SER A 118 -45.47 9.18 -16.55
C SER A 118 -44.86 8.90 -17.94
N ALA A 119 -44.53 7.61 -18.18
CA ALA A 119 -45.12 6.77 -19.24
C ALA A 119 -44.93 5.26 -18.95
N ASN A 120 -45.74 4.39 -19.60
CA ASN A 120 -45.86 2.95 -19.29
C ASN A 120 -44.73 2.04 -19.89
N PRO A 121 -44.61 0.76 -19.49
CA PRO A 121 -43.31 0.07 -19.47
C PRO A 121 -43.00 -0.86 -20.67
N ALA A 122 -41.69 -1.04 -20.88
CA ALA A 122 -41.08 -2.23 -21.49
C ALA A 122 -39.99 -2.74 -20.53
N ALA A 123 -39.66 -4.04 -20.57
CA ALA A 123 -38.79 -4.66 -19.56
C ALA A 123 -37.37 -4.08 -19.54
N GLU A 124 -36.89 -3.68 -18.36
CA GLU A 124 -35.51 -3.23 -18.17
C GLU A 124 -34.53 -4.43 -18.32
N PRO A 125 -33.38 -4.25 -19.01
CA PRO A 125 -32.36 -5.27 -19.10
C PRO A 125 -31.66 -5.42 -17.75
N THR A 126 -31.76 -6.59 -17.12
CA THR A 126 -31.08 -6.88 -15.85
C THR A 126 -29.57 -6.69 -16.01
N PRO A 127 -28.91 -5.80 -15.23
CA PRO A 127 -27.49 -5.53 -15.39
C PRO A 127 -26.66 -6.75 -14.93
N ASN A 128 -26.19 -7.53 -15.90
CA ASN A 128 -25.44 -8.75 -15.63
C ASN A 128 -24.03 -8.42 -15.08
N PRO A 129 -23.65 -8.83 -13.85
CA PRO A 129 -22.38 -8.44 -13.20
C PRO A 129 -21.10 -8.93 -13.91
N SER A 130 -21.26 -9.78 -14.92
CA SER A 130 -20.21 -10.22 -15.83
C SER A 130 -19.81 -9.17 -16.89
N ALA A 131 -20.72 -8.27 -17.25
CA ALA A 131 -20.53 -7.29 -18.33
C ALA A 131 -19.33 -6.32 -18.18
N PRO A 132 -19.01 -5.74 -16.99
CA PRO A 132 -17.84 -4.86 -16.86
C PRO A 132 -16.52 -5.61 -17.03
N HIS A 133 -16.45 -6.87 -16.59
CA HIS A 133 -15.24 -7.68 -16.66
C HIS A 133 -14.93 -8.13 -18.10
N SER A 134 -15.95 -8.54 -18.86
CA SER A 134 -15.78 -8.85 -20.30
C SER A 134 -15.39 -7.61 -21.11
N ALA A 135 -16.07 -6.47 -20.88
CA ALA A 135 -15.76 -5.21 -21.56
C ALA A 135 -14.34 -4.70 -21.26
N LEU A 136 -13.86 -4.86 -20.02
CA LEU A 136 -12.47 -4.56 -19.65
C LEU A 136 -11.47 -5.47 -20.37
N ALA A 137 -11.72 -6.79 -20.40
CA ALA A 137 -10.85 -7.75 -21.08
C ALA A 137 -10.77 -7.50 -22.60
N GLU A 138 -11.89 -7.16 -23.24
CA GLU A 138 -11.95 -6.80 -24.65
C GLU A 138 -11.23 -5.47 -24.94
N THR A 139 -11.45 -4.44 -24.11
CA THR A 139 -10.79 -3.14 -24.25
C THR A 139 -9.28 -3.26 -24.08
N ALA A 140 -8.81 -4.06 -23.11
CA ALA A 140 -7.40 -4.33 -22.90
C ALA A 140 -6.75 -5.07 -24.09
N ARG A 141 -7.41 -6.12 -24.61
CA ARG A 141 -6.96 -6.83 -25.84
C ARG A 141 -6.92 -5.93 -27.06
N LEU A 142 -7.91 -5.04 -27.21
CA LEU A 142 -7.93 -4.05 -28.28
C LEU A 142 -6.75 -3.08 -28.15
N LEU A 143 -6.51 -2.52 -26.96
CA LEU A 143 -5.38 -1.61 -26.71
C LEU A 143 -4.02 -2.25 -27.04
N VAL A 144 -3.79 -3.50 -26.63
CA VAL A 144 -2.57 -4.26 -26.98
C VAL A 144 -2.44 -4.42 -28.50
N ARG A 145 -3.53 -4.78 -29.19
CA ARG A 145 -3.54 -4.92 -30.65
C ARG A 145 -3.21 -3.59 -31.35
N GLU A 146 -3.83 -2.49 -30.96
CA GLU A 146 -3.58 -1.18 -31.58
C GLU A 146 -2.15 -0.70 -31.32
N ILE A 147 -1.61 -0.87 -30.09
CA ILE A 147 -0.19 -0.56 -29.78
C ILE A 147 0.75 -1.43 -30.63
N GLY A 148 0.47 -2.73 -30.74
CA GLY A 148 1.24 -3.66 -31.58
C GLY A 148 1.19 -3.33 -33.07
N ALA A 149 0.08 -2.75 -33.54
CA ALA A 149 -0.13 -2.34 -34.93
C ALA A 149 0.45 -0.95 -35.29
N LEU A 150 0.96 -0.18 -34.32
CA LEU A 150 1.61 1.11 -34.58
C LEU A 150 2.83 0.95 -35.49
N ASP A 151 2.95 1.84 -36.48
CA ASP A 151 4.17 1.99 -37.27
C ASP A 151 5.31 2.67 -36.46
N ASP A 152 6.54 2.53 -36.92
CA ASP A 152 7.74 3.04 -36.23
C ASP A 152 7.65 4.55 -35.96
N ARG A 153 7.05 5.30 -36.89
CA ARG A 153 6.83 6.75 -36.79
C ARG A 153 5.86 7.10 -35.66
N SER A 154 4.78 6.33 -35.50
CA SER A 154 3.80 6.52 -34.44
C SER A 154 4.37 6.10 -33.07
N ARG A 155 5.19 5.04 -33.03
CA ARG A 155 5.94 4.63 -31.83
C ARG A 155 6.94 5.71 -31.40
N GLU A 156 7.71 6.28 -32.32
CA GLU A 156 8.63 7.39 -32.06
C GLU A 156 7.87 8.65 -31.59
N ALA A 157 6.75 8.99 -32.23
CA ALA A 157 5.92 10.12 -31.82
C ALA A 157 5.34 9.95 -30.40
N ILE A 158 4.87 8.76 -30.04
CA ILE A 158 4.33 8.46 -28.71
C ILE A 158 5.45 8.46 -27.65
N THR A 159 6.54 7.74 -27.87
CA THR A 159 7.68 7.69 -26.92
C THR A 159 8.34 9.06 -26.73
N GLY A 160 8.46 9.85 -27.80
CA GLY A 160 8.93 11.24 -27.73
C GLY A 160 8.01 12.14 -26.90
N ARG A 161 6.68 12.00 -27.04
CA ARG A 161 5.72 12.75 -26.21
C ARG A 161 5.71 12.29 -24.74
N LEU A 162 5.82 10.99 -24.48
CA LEU A 162 5.94 10.45 -23.12
C LEU A 162 7.17 11.03 -22.41
N ARG A 163 8.35 10.94 -23.04
CA ARG A 163 9.59 11.53 -22.51
C ARG A 163 9.49 13.04 -22.27
N ALA A 164 8.88 13.78 -23.20
CA ALA A 164 8.66 15.22 -23.06
C ALA A 164 7.67 15.60 -21.94
N SER A 165 6.89 14.64 -21.42
CA SER A 165 5.94 14.84 -20.32
C SER A 165 6.39 14.25 -18.97
N ASP A 166 7.50 13.51 -18.94
CA ASP A 166 7.97 12.78 -17.75
C ASP A 166 8.98 13.61 -16.93
N PRO A 167 8.64 14.09 -15.73
CA PRO A 167 9.55 14.87 -14.89
C PRO A 167 10.69 14.02 -14.30
N PHE A 168 10.70 12.70 -14.51
CA PHE A 168 11.71 11.78 -14.01
C PHE A 168 12.66 11.25 -15.11
N ASP A 169 12.54 11.73 -16.36
CA ASP A 169 13.37 11.37 -17.53
C ASP A 169 13.60 9.85 -17.68
N ARG A 170 12.52 9.06 -17.60
CA ARG A 170 12.60 7.60 -17.71
C ARG A 170 12.84 7.15 -19.14
N VAL A 171 13.38 5.95 -19.31
CA VAL A 171 13.60 5.36 -20.64
C VAL A 171 12.26 4.86 -21.21
N HIS A 172 11.64 5.71 -22.04
CA HIS A 172 10.50 5.37 -22.89
C HIS A 172 11.04 4.88 -24.25
N ASP A 173 11.28 3.57 -24.37
CA ASP A 173 11.78 2.89 -25.57
C ASP A 173 10.85 1.73 -26.00
N GLN A 174 11.29 0.87 -26.94
CA GLN A 174 10.50 -0.29 -27.36
C GLN A 174 10.33 -1.32 -26.23
N ALA A 175 11.31 -1.50 -25.34
CA ALA A 175 11.19 -2.43 -24.22
C ALA A 175 10.19 -1.92 -23.16
N TYR A 176 10.06 -0.60 -22.99
CA TYR A 176 8.98 0.01 -22.22
C TYR A 176 7.60 -0.26 -22.86
N LEU A 177 7.45 -0.11 -24.18
CA LEU A 177 6.18 -0.42 -24.87
C LEU A 177 5.83 -1.91 -24.80
N ASP A 178 6.81 -2.81 -24.96
CA ASP A 178 6.64 -4.26 -24.80
C ASP A 178 6.22 -4.63 -23.37
N ALA A 179 6.80 -3.97 -22.36
CA ALA A 179 6.42 -4.15 -20.96
C ALA A 179 4.99 -3.67 -20.68
N LEU A 180 4.62 -2.49 -21.22
CA LEU A 180 3.25 -1.96 -21.12
C LEU A 180 2.23 -2.91 -21.75
N CYS A 181 2.51 -3.47 -22.93
CA CYS A 181 1.65 -4.48 -23.55
C CYS A 181 1.45 -5.69 -22.61
N ARG A 182 2.53 -6.24 -22.03
CA ARG A 182 2.46 -7.38 -21.10
C ARG A 182 1.76 -7.09 -19.78
N GLU A 183 1.66 -5.83 -19.34
CA GLU A 183 0.82 -5.46 -18.20
C GLU A 183 -0.66 -5.43 -18.60
N VAL A 184 -0.99 -4.86 -19.76
CA VAL A 184 -2.38 -4.80 -20.27
C VAL A 184 -2.90 -6.19 -20.66
N GLU A 185 -2.06 -7.08 -21.20
CA GLU A 185 -2.37 -8.49 -21.42
C GLU A 185 -2.75 -9.19 -20.09
N ARG A 186 -1.96 -9.00 -19.03
CA ARG A 186 -2.25 -9.55 -17.69
C ARG A 186 -3.53 -8.99 -17.08
N ILE A 187 -3.89 -7.73 -17.36
CA ILE A 187 -5.20 -7.17 -16.97
C ILE A 187 -6.33 -7.89 -17.73
N ALA A 188 -6.17 -8.17 -19.02
CA ALA A 188 -7.15 -8.92 -19.81
C ALA A 188 -7.30 -10.38 -19.34
N GLU A 189 -6.19 -11.04 -18.99
CA GLU A 189 -6.18 -12.38 -18.39
C GLU A 189 -6.90 -12.39 -17.04
N ALA A 190 -6.57 -11.47 -16.14
CA ALA A 190 -7.19 -11.37 -14.82
C ALA A 190 -8.70 -11.08 -14.91
N ALA A 191 -9.12 -10.18 -15.80
CA ALA A 191 -10.53 -9.89 -16.04
C ALA A 191 -11.29 -11.08 -16.66
N SER A 192 -10.64 -11.87 -17.52
CA SER A 192 -11.21 -13.12 -18.05
C SER A 192 -11.33 -14.20 -16.95
N PHE A 193 -10.32 -14.35 -16.11
CA PHE A 193 -10.33 -15.30 -15.00
C PHE A 193 -11.42 -14.99 -13.95
N LEU A 194 -11.73 -13.70 -13.72
CA LEU A 194 -12.88 -13.30 -12.90
C LEU A 194 -14.23 -13.66 -13.56
N LEU A 195 -14.34 -13.57 -14.89
CA LEU A 195 -15.52 -13.99 -15.63
C LEU A 195 -15.75 -15.51 -15.55
N ASP A 196 -14.69 -16.29 -15.78
CA ASP A 196 -14.73 -17.76 -15.67
C ASP A 196 -15.06 -18.21 -14.24
N ALA A 197 -14.53 -17.53 -13.22
CA ALA A 197 -14.84 -17.82 -11.81
C ALA A 197 -16.31 -17.53 -11.43
N GLN A 198 -16.97 -16.55 -12.06
CA GLN A 198 -18.42 -16.33 -11.89
C GLN A 198 -19.23 -17.48 -12.52
N LEU A 199 -18.88 -17.89 -13.74
CA LEU A 199 -19.59 -18.94 -14.48
C LEU A 199 -19.34 -20.36 -13.92
N GLY A 200 -18.19 -20.58 -13.27
CA GLY A 200 -17.80 -21.87 -12.68
C GLY A 200 -18.47 -22.23 -11.35
N SER A 201 -19.35 -21.39 -10.81
CA SER A 201 -20.08 -21.68 -9.56
C SER A 201 -21.16 -22.76 -9.80
N PRO A 202 -21.07 -23.96 -9.20
CA PRO A 202 -22.04 -25.02 -9.44
C PRO A 202 -23.41 -24.67 -8.84
N PRO A 203 -24.53 -25.08 -9.47
CA PRO A 203 -25.86 -24.83 -8.95
C PRO A 203 -26.11 -25.66 -7.67
N VAL A 204 -26.00 -25.01 -6.51
CA VAL A 204 -26.35 -25.61 -5.22
C VAL A 204 -27.86 -25.82 -5.20
N ALA A 205 -28.29 -27.07 -5.38
CA ALA A 205 -29.70 -27.44 -5.39
C ALA A 205 -30.37 -27.13 -4.03
N SER A 206 -31.52 -26.46 -4.06
CA SER A 206 -32.33 -26.22 -2.86
C SER A 206 -32.90 -27.53 -2.31
N SER A 207 -32.27 -28.06 -1.26
CA SER A 207 -32.81 -29.13 -0.42
C SER A 207 -32.86 -28.66 1.03
N ALA A 208 -34.07 -28.44 1.54
CA ALA A 208 -34.27 -28.08 2.94
C ALA A 208 -34.19 -29.32 3.83
N ALA A 209 -33.08 -29.50 4.55
CA ALA A 209 -32.98 -30.47 5.65
C ALA A 209 -31.94 -30.06 6.71
N THR A 210 -32.39 -30.00 7.96
CA THR A 210 -31.70 -30.37 9.22
C THR A 210 -30.22 -30.02 9.42
N SER A 211 -29.97 -29.21 10.45
CA SER A 211 -28.65 -28.78 10.92
C SER A 211 -27.75 -29.87 11.52
N ALA A 212 -26.48 -29.91 11.10
CA ALA A 212 -25.32 -30.32 11.90
C ALA A 212 -24.05 -29.56 11.40
N PRO A 213 -23.09 -29.16 12.25
CA PRO A 213 -22.12 -28.12 11.90
C PRO A 213 -20.76 -28.65 11.43
N ALA A 214 -20.14 -27.93 10.49
CA ALA A 214 -18.71 -28.01 10.18
C ALA A 214 -18.16 -26.63 9.81
N ALA A 215 -17.20 -26.13 10.58
CA ALA A 215 -16.35 -24.96 10.29
C ALA A 215 -17.07 -23.69 9.77
N ALA A 216 -18.15 -23.26 10.43
CA ALA A 216 -18.55 -21.85 10.34
C ALA A 216 -17.43 -20.96 10.91
N ALA A 217 -17.16 -19.82 10.28
CA ALA A 217 -16.49 -18.73 10.98
C ALA A 217 -17.36 -18.29 12.16
N HIS A 218 -16.74 -17.98 13.31
CA HIS A 218 -17.50 -17.61 14.51
C HIS A 218 -18.40 -16.38 14.22
N PRO A 219 -19.73 -16.46 14.47
CA PRO A 219 -20.65 -15.36 14.20
C PRO A 219 -20.47 -14.17 15.15
N ASP A 220 -19.58 -14.28 16.13
CA ASP A 220 -19.37 -13.36 17.24
C ASP A 220 -18.20 -12.37 17.02
N ASP A 221 -17.59 -12.37 15.82
CA ASP A 221 -16.41 -11.54 15.48
C ASP A 221 -16.78 -10.40 14.49
N PRO A 222 -17.51 -9.35 14.92
CA PRO A 222 -18.08 -8.32 14.04
C PRO A 222 -17.07 -7.33 13.44
N ILE A 223 -15.76 -7.56 13.64
CA ILE A 223 -14.67 -6.74 13.13
C ILE A 223 -13.57 -7.70 12.68
N GLY A 224 -13.35 -7.82 11.37
CA GLY A 224 -12.33 -8.69 10.82
C GLY A 224 -10.93 -8.33 11.33
N GLU A 225 -10.06 -9.34 11.50
CA GLU A 225 -8.72 -9.17 12.09
C GLU A 225 -7.86 -8.11 11.37
N THR A 226 -7.99 -7.95 10.05
CA THR A 226 -7.32 -6.87 9.29
C THR A 226 -7.75 -5.47 9.78
N ALA A 227 -9.04 -5.27 10.02
CA ALA A 227 -9.57 -4.03 10.56
C ALA A 227 -9.13 -3.84 12.03
N ARG A 228 -9.18 -4.89 12.86
CA ARG A 228 -8.67 -4.82 14.25
C ARG A 228 -7.21 -4.40 14.33
N ARG A 229 -6.38 -4.97 13.45
CA ARG A 229 -4.95 -4.67 13.33
C ARG A 229 -4.70 -3.24 12.85
N LEU A 230 -5.53 -2.72 11.94
CA LEU A 230 -5.46 -1.34 11.49
C LEU A 230 -5.87 -0.36 12.61
N VAL A 231 -7.02 -0.57 13.26
CA VAL A 231 -7.52 0.28 14.36
C VAL A 231 -6.48 0.41 15.48
N ARG A 232 -5.88 -0.71 15.92
CA ARG A 232 -4.83 -0.70 16.95
C ARG A 232 -3.59 0.07 16.51
N ARG A 233 -3.13 -0.12 15.27
CA ARG A 233 -1.96 0.61 14.73
C ARG A 233 -2.20 2.10 14.60
N ILE A 234 -3.40 2.52 14.18
CA ILE A 234 -3.77 3.94 14.11
C ILE A 234 -3.86 4.52 15.53
N ALA A 235 -4.36 3.77 16.52
CA ALA A 235 -4.34 4.18 17.93
C ALA A 235 -2.92 4.32 18.49
N ASP A 236 -2.06 3.31 18.32
CA ASP A 236 -0.65 3.37 18.75
C ASP A 236 0.10 4.53 18.07
N ALA A 237 -0.17 4.80 16.78
CA ALA A 237 0.41 5.94 16.06
C ALA A 237 -0.16 7.29 16.54
N TYR A 238 -1.45 7.37 16.83
CA TYR A 238 -2.09 8.58 17.36
C TYR A 238 -1.51 8.92 18.75
N GLU A 239 -1.41 7.94 19.65
CA GLU A 239 -0.80 8.11 20.97
C GLU A 239 0.67 8.53 20.87
N ALA A 240 1.43 7.97 19.92
CA ALA A 240 2.84 8.29 19.71
C ALA A 240 3.10 9.67 19.04
N CYS A 241 2.17 10.16 18.21
CA CYS A 241 2.31 11.45 17.52
C CYS A 241 1.70 12.64 18.29
N PHE A 242 0.70 12.42 19.15
CA PHE A 242 -0.05 13.50 19.79
C PHE A 242 -0.04 13.46 21.33
N GLU A 243 0.70 12.54 21.94
CA GLU A 243 0.80 12.30 23.40
C GLU A 243 -0.56 12.18 24.13
N THR A 244 -1.63 11.90 23.38
CA THR A 244 -3.02 11.86 23.85
C THR A 244 -3.64 10.51 23.52
N LYS A 245 -4.42 9.96 24.46
CA LYS A 245 -5.08 8.66 24.27
C LYS A 245 -6.05 8.70 23.10
N ALA A 246 -6.19 7.56 22.42
CA ALA A 246 -7.15 7.35 21.34
C ALA A 246 -8.60 7.24 21.87
N GLU A 247 -9.10 8.31 22.49
CA GLU A 247 -10.41 8.36 23.15
C GLU A 247 -11.56 8.56 22.15
N THR A 248 -12.71 7.92 22.42
CA THR A 248 -13.87 7.90 21.53
C THR A 248 -15.08 8.59 22.19
N GLY A 249 -14.94 9.88 22.50
CA GLY A 249 -16.03 10.71 23.02
C GLY A 249 -16.62 11.64 21.95
N THR A 250 -17.80 12.20 22.23
CA THR A 250 -18.33 13.35 21.48
C THR A 250 -17.36 14.53 21.62
N GLY A 251 -16.76 14.98 20.51
CA GLY A 251 -15.73 16.03 20.49
C GLY A 251 -14.29 15.53 20.36
N TYR A 252 -14.06 14.21 20.24
CA TYR A 252 -12.72 13.67 20.01
C TYR A 252 -12.46 13.39 18.52
N PRO A 253 -11.27 13.71 17.99
CA PRO A 253 -10.94 13.60 16.57
C PRO A 253 -10.77 12.15 16.09
N PHE A 254 -10.47 11.22 17.01
CA PHE A 254 -9.97 9.89 16.66
C PHE A 254 -10.97 9.06 15.84
N ILE A 255 -12.26 9.07 16.21
CA ILE A 255 -13.30 8.33 15.47
C ILE A 255 -13.53 8.91 14.06
N PRO A 256 -13.75 10.23 13.85
CA PRO A 256 -13.81 10.83 12.52
C PRO A 256 -12.59 10.49 11.65
N VAL A 257 -11.38 10.67 12.19
CA VAL A 257 -10.12 10.37 11.48
C VAL A 257 -10.03 8.88 11.12
N LEU A 258 -10.33 7.98 12.05
CA LEU A 258 -10.33 6.54 11.83
C LEU A 258 -11.33 6.10 10.74
N ARG A 259 -12.50 6.74 10.66
CA ARG A 259 -13.51 6.49 9.61
C ARG A 259 -13.02 6.97 8.23
N LEU A 260 -12.48 8.18 8.13
CA LEU A 260 -11.88 8.71 6.89
C LEU A 260 -10.75 7.80 6.37
N ILE A 261 -9.89 7.33 7.26
CA ILE A 261 -8.80 6.40 6.92
C ILE A 261 -9.34 5.06 6.41
N ALA A 262 -10.39 4.53 7.05
CA ALA A 262 -10.98 3.26 6.68
C ALA A 262 -11.73 3.31 5.34
N GLU A 263 -12.34 4.46 5.03
CA GLU A 263 -13.00 4.72 3.74
C GLU A 263 -11.99 4.73 2.58
N ASP A 264 -10.92 5.54 2.65
CA ASP A 264 -9.83 5.55 1.66
C ASP A 264 -9.14 4.18 1.56
N ALA A 265 -8.93 3.52 2.71
CA ALA A 265 -8.33 2.19 2.76
C ALA A 265 -9.27 1.06 2.27
N GLY A 266 -10.55 1.32 1.99
CA GLY A 266 -11.53 0.32 1.55
C GLY A 266 -11.81 -0.77 2.59
N ILE A 267 -11.77 -0.43 3.87
CA ILE A 267 -11.88 -1.37 5.00
C ILE A 267 -13.16 -1.07 5.78
N ALA A 268 -14.08 -2.03 5.83
CA ALA A 268 -15.31 -1.89 6.59
C ALA A 268 -15.05 -1.82 8.11
N LEU A 269 -15.53 -0.75 8.75
CA LEU A 269 -15.63 -0.59 10.20
C LEU A 269 -17.11 -0.58 10.64
N PRO A 270 -17.43 -0.99 11.88
CA PRO A 270 -18.77 -0.80 12.42
C PRO A 270 -19.13 0.68 12.56
N ALA A 271 -20.39 1.01 12.34
CA ALA A 271 -20.95 2.34 12.63
C ALA A 271 -21.11 2.61 14.14
N GLU A 272 -21.04 1.57 14.97
CA GLU A 272 -21.15 1.63 16.43
C GLU A 272 -19.78 1.85 17.09
N ASP A 273 -19.55 3.05 17.62
CA ASP A 273 -18.27 3.41 18.27
C ASP A 273 -17.95 2.53 19.50
N ALA A 274 -18.97 2.00 20.17
CA ALA A 274 -18.83 1.02 21.25
C ALA A 274 -18.11 -0.28 20.81
N ARG A 275 -18.19 -0.66 19.53
CA ARG A 275 -17.44 -1.82 19.00
C ARG A 275 -16.00 -1.46 18.64
N LEU A 276 -15.75 -0.20 18.25
CA LEU A 276 -14.40 0.31 18.02
C LEU A 276 -13.63 0.43 19.36
N LEU A 277 -14.28 0.90 20.43
CA LEU A 277 -13.76 0.88 21.80
C LEU A 277 -13.25 -0.50 22.23
N ALA A 278 -14.00 -1.56 21.94
CA ALA A 278 -13.63 -2.93 22.32
C ALA A 278 -12.37 -3.47 21.60
N VAL A 279 -11.88 -2.78 20.56
CA VAL A 279 -10.67 -3.16 19.80
C VAL A 279 -9.42 -2.41 20.27
N LEU A 280 -9.60 -1.21 20.85
CA LEU A 280 -8.53 -0.33 21.30
C LEU A 280 -7.72 -0.95 22.45
N PRO A 281 -6.42 -0.60 22.59
CA PRO A 281 -5.58 -1.13 23.64
C PRO A 281 -6.03 -0.61 25.01
N GLN A 282 -6.52 -1.50 25.88
CA GLN A 282 -6.80 -1.16 27.27
C GLN A 282 -5.47 -0.95 28.02
N ARG A 283 -5.13 0.32 28.28
CA ARG A 283 -3.94 0.81 29.00
C ARG A 283 -4.35 1.77 30.11
#